data_AF-A0A7V6BE01-F1
#
_entry.id   AF-A0A7V6BE01-F1
#
_cell.length_a   1.000
_cell.length_b   1.000
_cell.length_c   1.000
_cell.angle_alpha   90.00
_cell.angle_beta   90.00
_cell.angle_gamma   90.00
#
_symmetry.space_group_name_H-M   'P 1'
#
loop_
_entity.id
_entity.type
_entity.pdbx_description
1 polymer ?
#
loop_
_entity_poly.entity_id
_entity_poly.type
_entity_poly.pdbx_seq_one_letter_code
_entity_poly.pdbx_strand_id
1 'polypeptide(L)' 'MHGFSTGTVSFDTFSEVVFHFRLTPIIIFKGMLFAIAVGAVGSILPAFRAGGVPVINALNAV' A
#
# COMPACT_ATOMS: atom_id res chain seq x y z
N MET A 1 7.78 -26.97 -3.83
CA MET A 1 7.11 -26.04 -2.89
C MET A 1 6.84 -24.74 -3.62
N HIS A 2 5.65 -24.55 -4.20
CA HIS A 2 5.34 -23.32 -4.94
C HIS A 2 3.92 -22.84 -4.65
N GLY A 3 3.83 -21.53 -4.35
CA GLY A 3 2.70 -20.60 -4.33
C GLY A 3 1.28 -21.14 -4.25
N PHE A 4 0.54 -20.71 -3.23
CA PHE A 4 -0.91 -20.89 -3.10
C PHE A 4 -1.63 -20.45 -4.38
N SER A 5 -2.21 -21.41 -5.11
CA SER A 5 -3.10 -21.19 -6.24
C SER A 5 -4.53 -21.44 -5.76
N THR A 6 -5.30 -20.36 -5.58
CA THR A 6 -6.75 -20.44 -5.34
C THR A 6 -7.43 -20.09 -6.66
N GLY A 7 -7.94 -21.10 -7.36
CA GLY A 7 -8.80 -20.96 -8.54
C GLY A 7 -10.23 -21.35 -8.20
N THR A 8 -11.22 -20.60 -8.69
CA THR A 8 -12.63 -21.03 -8.68
C THR A 8 -12.87 -21.91 -9.90
N VAL A 9 -13.18 -23.20 -9.67
CA VAL A 9 -13.65 -24.10 -10.73
C VAL A 9 -15.04 -23.64 -11.19
N SER A 10 -15.15 -23.09 -12.41
CA SER A 10 -16.45 -22.83 -13.04
C SER A 10 -16.98 -24.14 -13.61
N PHE A 11 -17.95 -24.75 -12.93
CA PHE A 11 -18.58 -26.01 -13.32
C PHE A 11 -19.41 -25.92 -14.63
N ASP A 12 -19.67 -24.70 -15.13
CA ASP A 12 -20.41 -24.46 -16.38
C ASP A 12 -19.55 -24.54 -17.66
N THR A 13 -18.23 -24.46 -17.59
CA THR A 13 -17.40 -24.45 -18.82
C THR A 13 -16.08 -25.23 -18.71
N PHE A 14 -15.80 -25.94 -17.61
CA PHE A 14 -14.52 -26.65 -17.44
C PHE A 14 -13.30 -25.74 -17.69
N SER A 15 -13.41 -24.44 -17.38
CA SER A 15 -12.35 -23.46 -17.62
C SER A 15 -11.75 -23.07 -16.27
N GLU A 16 -10.53 -23.56 -16.00
CA GLU A 16 -9.73 -23.17 -14.85
C GLU A 16 -9.02 -21.85 -15.16
N VAL A 17 -9.46 -20.75 -14.54
CA VAL A 17 -8.77 -19.46 -14.66
C VAL A 17 -7.60 -19.45 -13.68
N VAL A 18 -6.43 -19.90 -14.14
CA VAL A 18 -5.19 -19.86 -13.36
C VAL A 18 -4.63 -18.43 -13.40
N PHE A 19 -4.87 -17.65 -12.35
CA PHE A 19 -4.25 -16.34 -12.20
C PHE A 19 -2.77 -16.49 -11.82
N HIS A 20 -1.87 -16.46 -12.81
CA HIS A 20 -0.43 -16.42 -12.57
C HIS A 20 0.00 -15.02 -12.10
N PHE A 21 -0.14 -14.74 -10.81
CA PHE A 21 0.35 -13.50 -10.22
C PHE A 21 1.89 -13.53 -10.09
N ARG A 22 2.57 -12.95 -11.08
CA ARG A 22 4.03 -12.90 -11.12
C ARG A 22 4.58 -11.72 -10.33
N LEU A 23 4.91 -11.95 -9.07
CA LEU A 23 5.70 -11.02 -8.26
C LEU A 23 7.15 -10.98 -8.73
N THR A 24 7.54 -9.89 -9.38
CA THR A 24 8.93 -9.65 -9.77
C THR A 24 9.55 -8.65 -8.80
N PRO A 25 10.82 -8.80 -8.38
CA PRO A 25 11.47 -7.84 -7.47
C PRO A 25 11.33 -6.37 -7.94
N ILE A 26 11.36 -6.15 -9.26
CA ILE A 26 11.19 -4.82 -9.85
C ILE A 26 9.82 -4.16 -9.53
N ILE A 27 8.72 -4.92 -9.52
CA ILE A 27 7.38 -4.35 -9.25
C ILE A 27 7.19 -4.05 -7.76
N ILE A 28 7.83 -4.84 -6.89
CA ILE A 28 7.87 -4.59 -5.44
C ILE A 28 8.57 -3.26 -5.17
N PHE A 29 9.76 -3.06 -5.74
CA PHE A 29 10.51 -1.81 -5.59
C PHE A 29 9.73 -0.59 -6.13
N LYS A 30 9.08 -0.73 -7.29
CA LYS A 30 8.23 0.34 -7.85
C LYS A 30 7.06 0.68 -6.94
N GLY A 31 6.35 -0.32 -6.42
CA GLY A 31 5.23 -0.12 -5.49
C GLY A 31 5.66 0.54 -4.19
N MET A 32 6.80 0.11 -3.63
CA MET A 32 7.37 0.71 -2.43
C MET A 32 7.76 2.17 -2.64
N LEU A 33 8.45 2.49 -3.75
CA LEU A 33 8.82 3.86 -4.08
C LEU A 33 7.58 4.75 -4.26
N PHE A 34 6.55 4.24 -4.94
CA PHE A 34 5.28 4.93 -5.11
C PHE A 34 4.59 5.21 -3.77
N ALA A 35 4.50 4.20 -2.89
CA ALA A 35 3.91 4.36 -1.57
C ALA A 35 4.66 5.40 -0.71
N ILE A 36 5.99 5.40 -0.73
CA ILE A 36 6.81 6.40 -0.04
C ILE A 36 6.55 7.80 -0.60
N ALA A 37 6.52 7.94 -1.92
CA ALA A 37 6.28 9.24 -2.56
C ALA A 37 4.89 9.79 -2.20
N VAL A 38 3.84 8.98 -2.30
CA VAL A 38 2.47 9.37 -1.94
C VAL A 38 2.37 9.69 -0.45
N GLY A 39 2.95 8.86 0.42
CA GLY A 39 2.94 9.06 1.86
C GLY A 39 3.68 10.34 2.28
N ALA A 40 4.84 10.61 1.68
CA ALA A 40 5.58 11.84 1.90
C ALA A 40 4.78 13.06 1.42
N VAL A 41 4.32 13.08 0.17
CA VAL A 41 3.54 14.21 -0.37
C VAL A 41 2.28 14.48 0.46
N GLY A 42 1.58 13.44 0.90
CA GLY A 42 0.37 13.57 1.72
C GLY A 42 0.62 14.05 3.16
N SER A 43 1.79 13.76 3.74
CA SER A 43 2.11 14.08 5.15
C SER A 43 2.88 15.39 5.35
N ILE A 44 3.52 15.91 4.30
CA ILE A 44 4.34 17.14 4.38
C ILE A 44 3.52 18.36 4.81
N LEU A 45 2.34 18.56 4.21
CA LEU A 45 1.47 19.72 4.46
C LEU A 45 0.96 19.82 5.91
N PRO A 46 0.44 18.73 6.52
CA PRO A 46 0.10 18.75 7.95
C PRO A 46 1.33 18.80 8.86
N ALA A 47 2.46 18.18 8.50
CA ALA A 47 3.67 18.21 9.32
C ALA A 47 4.23 19.64 9.48
N PHE A 48 4.28 20.42 8.41
CA PHE A 48 4.68 21.82 8.48
C PHE A 48 3.75 22.67 9.35
N ARG A 49 2.44 22.40 9.30
CA ARG A 49 1.45 23.09 10.14
C ARG A 49 1.63 22.74 11.61
N ALA A 50 1.90 21.48 11.94
CA ALA A 50 2.07 21.03 13.31
C ALA A 50 3.34 21.60 13.98
N GLY A 51 4.42 21.81 13.22
CA GLY A 51 5.68 22.37 13.75
C GLY A 51 5.58 23.80 14.30
N GLY A 52 4.57 24.57 13.89
CA GLY A 52 4.34 25.94 14.35
C GLY A 52 3.46 26.07 15.60
N VAL A 53 2.91 24.96 16.12
CA VAL A 53 1.98 25.01 17.26
C VAL A 53 2.78 25.19 18.57
N PRO A 54 2.47 26.20 19.40
CA PRO A 54 3.11 26.37 20.71
C PRO A 54 2.95 25.12 21.57
N VAL A 55 4.02 24.71 22.27
CA VAL A 55 4.04 23.48 23.09
C VAL A 55 2.89 23.46 24.11
N ILE A 56 2.56 24.61 24.70
CA ILE A 56 1.45 24.72 25.66
C ILE A 56 0.09 24.45 24.99
N ASN A 57 -0.09 24.84 23.73
CA ASN A 57 -1.32 24.61 22.98
C ASN A 57 -1.43 23.14 22.57
N ALA A 58 -0.31 22.51 22.21
CA ALA A 58 -0.26 21.09 21.90
C ALA A 58 -0.56 20.23 23.15
N LEU A 59 -0.03 20.62 24.32
CA LEU A 59 -0.28 19.92 25.59
C LEU A 59 -1.74 19.99 26.02
N ASN A 60 -2.43 21.10 25.75
CA ASN A 60 -3.84 21.30 26.09
C ASN A 60 -4.83 20.72 25.05
N ALA A 61 -4.35 20.20 23.91
CA ALA A 61 -5.19 19.62 22.87
C ALA A 61 -5.50 18.13 23.08
N VAL A 62 -4.86 17.49 24.09
CA VAL A 62 -5.10 16.11 24.55
C VAL A 62 -6.16 16.12 25.65
#